data_AF-A0ABD7C0C8-F1
#
_entry.id   AF-A0ABD7C0C8-F1
#
_cell.length_a   1.000
_cell.length_b   1.000
_cell.length_c   1.000
_cell.angle_alpha   90.00
_cell.angle_beta   90.00
_cell.angle_gamma   90.00
#
_symmetry.space_group_name_H-M   'P 1'
#
loop_
_entity.id
_entity.type
_entity.pdbx_description
1 polymer ?
#
loop_
_entity_poly.entity_id
_entity_poly.type
_entity_poly.pdbx_seq_one_letter_code
_entity_poly.pdbx_strand_id
1 'polypeptide(L)'
;MAQTTVKHIQSNAYTSAMASGLIINGPSPDGFIHVTFWREGMRLTEEQFEQELFHHEGVQVAKMTPQGNTVEHFREDVSTMIIPVPKLSEFCDALCKMRDALGKAEQARDLIMAQDLHVAAADPAAS
;
A
#
# COMPACT_ATOMS: atom_id res chain seq x y z
N MET A 1 3.03 -21.66 -33.06
CA MET A 1 3.43 -21.00 -31.81
C MET A 1 2.37 -21.31 -30.78
N ALA A 2 2.75 -21.72 -29.57
CA ALA A 2 1.80 -22.01 -28.50
C ALA A 2 1.71 -20.77 -27.59
N GLN A 3 0.50 -20.32 -27.31
CA GLN A 3 0.26 -19.21 -26.39
C GLN A 3 -0.06 -19.79 -25.02
N THR A 4 0.69 -19.38 -24.00
CA THR A 4 0.43 -19.77 -22.61
C THR A 4 -0.04 -18.55 -21.83
N THR A 5 -1.19 -18.67 -21.17
CA THR A 5 -1.75 -17.59 -20.34
C THR A 5 -1.70 -17.99 -18.87
N VAL A 6 -1.09 -17.15 -18.04
CA VAL A 6 -1.08 -17.31 -16.59
C VAL A 6 -2.09 -16.33 -16.00
N LYS A 7 -3.09 -16.84 -15.28
CA LYS A 7 -4.09 -16.02 -14.58
C LYS A 7 -3.71 -15.84 -13.12
N HIS A 8 -3.57 -14.59 -12.69
CA HIS A 8 -3.27 -14.28 -11.29
C HIS A 8 -4.56 -14.21 -10.47
N ILE A 9 -4.79 -15.22 -9.64
CA ILE A 9 -5.89 -15.23 -8.66
C ILE A 9 -5.35 -14.75 -7.32
N GLN A 10 -5.84 -13.61 -6.86
CA GLN A 10 -5.53 -13.08 -5.53
C GLN A 10 -6.18 -13.96 -4.48
N SER A 11 -5.40 -14.31 -3.46
CA SER A 11 -5.93 -14.97 -2.26
C SER A 11 -6.92 -14.05 -1.54
N ASN A 12 -8.03 -14.60 -1.07
CA ASN A 12 -9.01 -13.89 -0.24
C ASN A 12 -8.40 -13.35 1.06
N ALA A 13 -7.23 -13.85 1.48
CA ALA A 13 -6.49 -13.37 2.64
C ALA A 13 -5.54 -12.19 2.35
N TYR A 14 -5.46 -11.71 1.11
CA TYR A 14 -4.61 -10.56 0.78
C TYR A 14 -5.28 -9.26 1.25
N THR A 15 -4.86 -8.78 2.42
CA THR A 15 -5.24 -7.47 2.95
C THR A 15 -4.01 -6.56 2.97
N SER A 16 -3.90 -5.66 1.98
CA SER A 16 -3.00 -4.51 2.08
C SER A 16 -3.62 -3.52 3.08
N ALA A 17 -3.00 -3.37 4.25
CA ALA A 17 -3.52 -2.59 5.37
C ALA A 17 -3.47 -1.05 5.17
N MET A 18 -2.97 -0.58 4.03
CA MET A 18 -2.76 0.84 3.77
C MET A 18 -3.88 1.40 2.90
N ALA A 19 -4.59 2.41 3.42
CA ALA A 19 -5.51 3.23 2.64
C ALA A 19 -4.72 4.26 1.81
N SER A 20 -5.15 4.50 0.58
CA SER A 20 -4.57 5.52 -0.30
C SER A 20 -5.40 6.80 -0.36
N GLY A 21 -6.64 6.77 0.11
CA GLY A 21 -7.53 7.93 0.08
C GLY A 21 -8.56 7.94 1.21
N LEU A 22 -9.14 9.13 1.41
CA LEU A 22 -10.10 9.45 2.46
C LEU A 22 -11.24 10.33 1.93
N ILE A 23 -12.49 9.99 2.29
CA ILE A 23 -13.73 10.71 1.94
C ILE A 23 -14.42 10.95 3.26
N ILE A 24 -14.82 12.19 3.47
CA ILE A 24 -15.60 12.58 4.62
C ILE A 24 -16.94 13.06 4.07
N ASN A 25 -18.00 12.32 4.39
CA ASN A 25 -19.36 12.62 3.99
C ASN A 25 -20.16 13.03 5.23
N GLY A 26 -20.84 14.18 5.18
CA GLY A 26 -21.84 14.53 6.18
C GLY A 26 -22.09 16.03 6.37
N PRO A 27 -22.97 16.40 7.31
CA PRO A 27 -23.80 15.48 8.12
C PRO A 27 -24.91 14.84 7.30
N SER A 28 -25.02 13.50 7.37
CA SER A 28 -26.07 12.75 6.72
C SER A 28 -27.41 12.89 7.47
N PRO A 29 -28.57 12.66 6.83
CA PRO A 29 -29.89 12.77 7.48
C PRO A 29 -30.09 11.81 8.68
N ASP A 30 -29.25 10.78 8.79
CA ASP A 30 -29.20 9.81 9.89
C ASP A 30 -28.52 10.38 11.16
N GLY A 31 -27.93 11.58 11.11
CA GLY A 31 -27.24 12.20 12.23
C GLY A 31 -25.78 11.76 12.39
N PHE A 32 -25.18 11.19 11.34
CA PHE A 32 -23.79 10.72 11.37
C PHE A 32 -22.94 11.36 10.27
N ILE A 33 -21.62 11.35 10.52
CA ILE A 33 -20.57 11.67 9.56
C ILE A 33 -19.86 10.36 9.23
N HIS A 34 -19.76 10.07 7.95
CA HIS A 34 -19.15 8.86 7.43
C HIS A 34 -17.77 9.20 6.88
N VAL A 35 -16.75 8.59 7.45
CA VAL A 35 -15.35 8.73 7.05
C VAL A 35 -14.92 7.42 6.41
N THR A 36 -14.87 7.38 5.08
CA THR A 36 -14.53 6.19 4.31
C THR A 36 -13.10 6.27 3.82
N PHE A 37 -12.33 5.23 4.14
CA PHE A 37 -10.97 5.01 3.65
C PHE A 37 -11.04 4.01 2.51
N TRP A 38 -10.44 4.35 1.37
CA TRP A 38 -10.29 3.42 0.25
C TRP A 38 -8.83 3.25 -0.10
N ARG A 39 -8.54 2.19 -0.86
CA ARG A 39 -7.27 2.02 -1.55
C ARG A 39 -7.51 1.90 -3.05
N GLU A 40 -6.62 2.51 -3.81
CA GLU A 40 -6.48 2.33 -5.25
C GLU A 40 -5.22 1.50 -5.52
N GLY A 41 -5.32 0.59 -6.48
CA GLY A 41 -4.22 -0.29 -6.82
C GLY A 41 -4.28 -0.72 -8.28
N MET A 42 -3.15 -1.25 -8.73
CA MET A 42 -3.03 -1.92 -10.02
C MET A 42 -2.79 -3.39 -9.75
N ARG A 43 -3.57 -4.25 -10.41
CA ARG A 43 -3.42 -5.69 -10.32
C ARG A 43 -3.17 -6.26 -11.70
N LEU A 44 -2.09 -7.01 -11.82
CA LEU A 44 -1.85 -7.84 -12.98
C LEU A 44 -2.84 -9.02 -12.93
N THR A 45 -3.69 -9.14 -13.94
CA THR A 45 -4.74 -10.18 -14.01
C THR A 45 -4.30 -11.33 -14.89
N GLU A 46 -3.66 -11.03 -16.03
CA GLU A 46 -3.18 -12.02 -16.99
C GLU A 46 -1.81 -11.65 -17.53
N GLU A 47 -0.90 -12.63 -17.52
CA GLU A 47 0.34 -12.60 -18.28
C GLU A 47 0.21 -13.55 -19.47
N GLN A 48 0.44 -13.04 -20.68
CA GLN A 48 0.46 -13.88 -21.88
C GLN A 48 1.92 -14.08 -22.30
N PHE A 49 2.25 -15.31 -22.64
CA PHE A 49 3.57 -15.69 -23.11
C PHE A 49 3.44 -16.33 -24.49
N GLU A 50 4.26 -15.86 -25.43
CA GLU A 50 4.53 -16.61 -26.64
C GLU A 50 5.62 -17.64 -26.34
N GLN A 51 5.31 -18.90 -26.61
CA GLN A 51 6.27 -20.00 -26.49
C GLN A 51 6.82 -20.35 -27.86
N GLU A 52 8.13 -20.12 -28.02
CA GLU A 52 8.92 -20.62 -29.14
C GLU A 52 9.63 -21.91 -28.71
N LEU A 53 9.35 -23.00 -29.40
CA LEU A 53 9.99 -24.30 -29.19
C LEU A 53 11.08 -24.47 -30.24
N PHE A 54 12.32 -24.71 -29.81
CA PHE A 54 13.43 -25.05 -30.69
C PHE A 54 14.18 -26.27 -30.17
N HIS A 55 14.71 -27.06 -31.10
CA HIS A 55 15.54 -28.22 -30.79
C HIS A 55 17.00 -27.86 -31.02
N HIS A 56 17.82 -28.01 -29.99
CA HIS A 56 19.26 -27.84 -30.07
C HIS A 56 19.94 -29.09 -29.52
N GLU A 57 20.74 -29.77 -30.34
CA GLU A 57 21.50 -30.97 -29.94
C GLU A 57 20.64 -32.11 -29.32
N GLY A 58 19.40 -32.28 -29.78
CA GLY A 58 18.48 -33.29 -29.24
C GLY A 58 17.77 -32.89 -27.95
N VAL A 59 18.04 -31.69 -27.43
CA VAL A 59 17.32 -31.09 -26.29
C VAL A 59 16.25 -30.13 -26.82
N GLN A 60 15.01 -30.31 -26.37
CA GLN A 60 13.93 -29.37 -26.64
C GLN A 60 14.01 -28.21 -25.65
N VAL A 61 14.25 -27.01 -26.17
CA VAL A 61 14.32 -25.77 -25.38
C VAL A 61 13.10 -24.92 -25.71
N ALA A 62 12.41 -24.45 -24.67
CA ALA A 62 11.31 -23.51 -24.79
C ALA A 62 11.78 -22.13 -24.35
N LYS A 63 11.67 -21.13 -25.23
CA LYS A 63 11.81 -19.72 -24.86
C LYS A 63 10.42 -19.12 -24.69
N MET A 64 10.20 -18.47 -23.55
CA MET A 64 8.97 -17.73 -23.29
C MET A 64 9.27 -16.24 -23.41
N THR A 65 8.53 -15.55 -24.29
CA THR A 65 8.60 -14.10 -24.44
C THR A 65 7.28 -13.51 -23.92
N PRO A 66 7.30 -12.59 -22.94
CA PRO A 66 6.08 -11.97 -22.45
C PRO A 66 5.46 -11.08 -23.54
N GLN A 67 4.17 -11.24 -23.78
CA GLN A 67 3.36 -10.40 -24.64
C GLN A 67 2.13 -9.92 -23.85
N GLY A 68 1.83 -8.62 -23.92
CA GLY A 68 0.52 -8.10 -23.53
C GLY A 68 0.06 -8.48 -22.12
N ASN A 69 0.67 -7.86 -21.10
CA ASN A 69 0.19 -7.97 -19.73
C ASN A 69 -1.16 -7.25 -19.59
N THR A 70 -2.15 -7.92 -19.00
CA THR A 70 -3.44 -7.31 -18.67
C THR A 70 -3.39 -6.83 -17.23
N VAL A 71 -3.56 -5.52 -17.04
CA VAL A 71 -3.58 -4.88 -15.72
C VAL A 71 -4.94 -4.24 -15.49
N GLU A 72 -5.54 -4.53 -14.34
CA GLU A 72 -6.78 -3.94 -13.89
C GLU A 72 -6.49 -2.90 -12.80
N HIS A 73 -7.07 -1.71 -12.97
CA HIS A 73 -7.10 -0.70 -11.93
C HIS A 73 -8.33 -0.96 -11.07
N PHE A 74 -8.13 -1.05 -9.75
CA PHE A 74 -9.22 -1.26 -8.81
C PHE A 74 -9.23 -0.19 -7.73
N ARG A 75 -10.42 0.03 -7.19
CA ARG A 75 -10.66 0.80 -5.98
C ARG A 75 -11.48 -0.05 -5.04
N GLU A 76 -11.03 -0.18 -3.80
CA GLU A 76 -11.76 -0.92 -2.78
C GLU A 76 -11.86 -0.11 -1.48
N ASP A 77 -12.96 -0.30 -0.78
CA ASP A 77 -13.18 0.31 0.53
C ASP A 77 -12.47 -0.53 1.60
N VAL A 78 -11.57 0.10 2.33
CA VAL A 78 -10.75 -0.53 3.37
C VAL A 78 -11.46 -0.48 4.71
N SER A 79 -12.01 0.68 5.07
CA SER A 79 -12.77 0.85 6.30
C SER A 79 -13.68 2.07 6.24
N THR A 80 -14.76 2.03 7.00
CA THR A 80 -15.65 3.18 7.19
C THR A 80 -15.83 3.43 8.68
N MET A 81 -15.52 4.64 9.10
CA MET A 81 -15.77 5.13 10.46
C MET A 81 -17.03 5.98 10.46
N ILE A 82 -17.90 5.74 11.42
CA ILE A 82 -19.19 6.43 11.56
C ILE A 82 -19.14 7.23 12.85
N ILE A 83 -19.27 8.56 12.74
CA ILE A 83 -19.14 9.49 13.86
C ILE A 83 -20.50 10.17 14.08
N PRO A 84 -21.12 10.01 15.26
CA PRO A 84 -22.33 10.77 15.59
C PRO A 84 -22.03 12.26 15.59
N VAL A 85 -22.86 13.08 14.93
CA VAL A 85 -22.68 14.54 14.86
C VAL A 85 -22.47 15.19 16.24
N PRO A 86 -23.22 14.83 17.30
CA PRO A 86 -23.01 15.41 18.63
C PRO A 86 -21.61 15.13 19.23
N LYS A 87 -20.95 14.06 18.80
CA LYS A 87 -19.62 13.66 19.28
C LYS A 87 -18.48 14.12 18.37
N LEU A 88 -18.79 14.83 17.28
CA LEU A 88 -17.78 15.28 16.33
C LEU A 88 -16.72 16.17 17.00
N SER A 89 -17.12 17.06 17.91
CA SER A 89 -16.17 17.96 18.59
C SER A 89 -15.16 17.16 19.43
N GLU A 90 -15.63 16.21 20.24
CA GLU A 90 -14.77 15.34 21.05
C GLU A 90 -13.80 14.54 20.18
N PHE A 91 -14.30 14.05 19.04
CA PHE A 91 -13.49 13.34 18.06
C PHE A 91 -12.39 14.23 17.46
N CYS A 92 -12.72 15.46 17.05
CA CYS A 92 -11.74 16.42 16.54
C CYS A 92 -10.67 16.78 17.58
N ASP A 93 -11.05 16.95 18.85
CA ASP A 93 -10.11 17.23 19.93
C ASP A 93 -9.15 16.05 20.17
N ALA A 94 -9.66 14.82 20.12
CA ALA A 94 -8.85 13.62 20.23
C ALA A 94 -7.84 13.51 19.07
N LEU A 95 -8.27 13.80 17.83
CA LEU A 95 -7.38 13.84 16.67
C LEU A 95 -6.30 14.91 16.80
N CYS A 96 -6.63 16.11 17.28
CA CYS A 96 -5.65 17.18 17.51
C CYS A 96 -4.59 16.75 18.53
N LYS A 97 -5.01 16.14 19.65
CA LYS A 97 -4.07 15.62 20.66
C LYS A 97 -3.17 14.53 20.10
N MET A 98 -3.71 13.63 19.28
CA MET A 98 -2.94 12.58 18.62
C MET A 98 -1.90 13.16 17.65
N ARG A 99 -2.29 14.14 16.82
CA ARG A 99 -1.37 14.87 15.93
C ARG A 99 -0.22 15.49 16.73
N ASP A 100 -0.53 16.19 17.81
CA ASP A 100 0.48 16.88 18.61
C ASP A 100 1.43 15.88 19.31
N ALA A 101 0.92 14.73 19.74
CA ALA A 101 1.73 13.64 20.29
C ALA A 101 2.66 13.02 19.23
N LEU A 102 2.15 12.80 18.01
CA LEU A 102 2.95 12.29 16.88
C LEU A 102 4.06 13.26 16.51
N GLY A 103 3.78 14.56 16.40
CA GLY A 103 4.81 15.57 16.10
C GLY A 103 5.93 15.60 17.14
N LYS A 104 5.61 15.39 18.42
CA LYS A 104 6.64 15.26 19.48
C LYS A 104 7.45 13.97 19.34
N ALA A 105 6.81 12.86 18.97
CA ALA A 105 7.48 11.59 18.77
C ALA A 105 8.44 11.64 17.56
N GLU A 106 8.06 12.32 16.47
CA GLU A 106 8.93 12.55 15.31
C GLU A 106 10.14 13.40 15.69
N GLN A 107 9.95 14.52 16.40
CA GLN A 107 11.06 15.35 16.88
C GLN A 107 12.02 14.57 17.78
N ALA A 108 11.49 13.73 18.69
CA ALA A 108 12.31 12.89 19.55
C ALA A 108 13.11 11.86 18.74
N ARG A 109 12.49 11.22 17.74
CA ARG A 109 13.18 10.29 16.84
C ARG A 109 14.31 10.98 16.08
N ASP A 110 14.05 12.16 15.53
CA ASP A 110 15.01 12.90 14.73
C ASP A 110 16.20 13.38 15.60
N LEU A 111 15.96 13.76 16.86
CA LEU A 111 17.00 14.06 17.83
C LEU A 111 17.88 12.85 18.17
N ILE A 112 17.28 11.67 18.34
CA ILE A 112 18.03 10.42 18.60
C ILE A 112 18.90 10.07 17.37
N MET A 113 18.33 10.14 16.17
CA MET A 113 19.07 9.88 14.93
C MET A 113 20.23 10.87 14.74
N ALA A 114 20.03 12.15 15.07
CA ALA A 114 21.08 13.16 15.00
C ALA A 114 22.20 12.93 16.03
N GLN A 115 21.86 12.40 17.22
CA GLN A 115 22.84 12.05 18.25
C GLN A 115 23.66 10.81 17.86
N ASP A 116 23.04 9.78 17.30
CA ASP A 116 23.73 8.57 16.84
C ASP A 116 24.72 8.87 15.70
N LEU A 117 24.38 9.80 14.80
CA LEU A 117 25.28 10.30 13.75
C LEU A 117 26.50 11.05 14.33
N HIS A 118 26.33 11.78 15.43
CA HIS A 118 27.43 12.47 16.10
C HIS A 118 28.37 11.52 16.86
N VAL A 119 27.85 10.42 17.43
CA VAL A 119 28.66 9.39 18.09
C VAL A 119 29.49 8.60 17.06
N ALA A 120 28.92 8.27 15.89
CA ALA A 120 29.65 7.59 14.82
C ALA A 120 30.78 8.43 14.19
N ALA A 121 30.64 9.77 14.20
CA ALA A 121 31.67 10.69 13.70
C ALA A 121 32.79 11.01 14.72
N ALA A 122 32.60 10.67 15.99
CA ALA A 122 33.50 11.02 17.08
C ALA A 122 34.59 9.98 17.38
N ASP A 123 34.63 8.85 16.65
CA ASP A 123 35.69 7.85 16.80
C ASP A 123 36.55 7.70 15.52
N PRO A 124 37.52 8.60 15.29
CA PRO A 124 38.51 8.45 14.24
C PRO A 124 39.81 7.76 14.72
N ALA A 125 39.82 7.01 15.84
CA ALA A 125 41.09 6.57 16.44
C ALA A 125 41.09 5.19 17.12
N ALA A 126 40.47 4.17 16.50
CA ALA A 126 40.72 2.76 16.84
C ALA A 126 41.24 1.98 15.63
N SER A 127 42.45 2.31 15.18
CA SER A 127 43.28 1.49 14.27
C SER A 127 44.74 1.63 14.63
#